data_AF-A0A349QSM5-F1
#
_entry.id   AF-A0A349QSM5-F1
#
_cell.length_a   1.000
_cell.length_b   1.000
_cell.length_c   1.000
_cell.angle_alpha   90.00
_cell.angle_beta   90.00
_cell.angle_gamma   90.00
#
_symmetry.space_group_name_H-M   'P 1'
#
loop_
_entity.id
_entity.type
_entity.pdbx_description
1 polymer ?
#
loop_
_entity_poly.entity_id
_entity_poly.type
_entity_poly.pdbx_seq_one_letter_code
_entity_poly.pdbx_strand_id
1 'polypeptide(L)' 'MKLFHKKISTHTYDKQTQKPVIKASICNGEQVAGFKDVRTGKIEEVMLIKNAADLEQFRSMYGIEGEITKEY' A
#
# COMPACT_ATOMS: atom_id res chain seq x y z
N MET A 1 20.99 27.21 -5.42
CA MET A 1 19.74 26.52 -5.84
C MET A 1 19.21 25.79 -4.64
N LYS A 2 18.05 26.18 -4.09
CA LYS A 2 17.46 25.50 -2.92
C LYS A 2 17.00 24.12 -3.37
N LEU A 3 17.75 23.09 -2.97
CA LEU A 3 17.34 21.69 -3.07
C LEU A 3 16.10 21.55 -2.17
N PHE A 4 14.92 21.55 -2.80
CA PHE A 4 13.69 21.13 -2.13
C PHE A 4 13.88 19.66 -1.77
N HIS A 5 14.28 19.41 -0.52
CA HIS A 5 14.14 18.09 0.08
C HIS A 5 12.65 17.81 0.04
N LYS A 6 12.20 17.03 -0.96
CA LYS A 6 10.88 16.43 -0.96
C LYS A 6 10.85 15.64 0.33
N LYS A 7 10.15 16.17 1.34
CA LYS A 7 9.90 15.49 2.60
C LYS A 7 9.23 14.19 2.14
N ILE A 8 9.99 13.10 2.11
CA ILE A 8 9.42 11.78 2.00
C ILE A 8 8.62 11.71 3.28
N SER A 9 7.34 12.07 3.19
CA SER A 9 6.37 11.74 4.22
C SER A 9 6.50 10.24 4.29
N THR A 10 7.29 9.75 5.24
CA THR A 10 7.37 8.35 5.60
C THR A 10 5.97 8.04 6.09
N HIS A 11 5.09 7.69 5.16
CA HIS A 11 3.78 7.21 5.49
C HIS A 11 4.05 5.92 6.24
N THR A 12 3.85 5.95 7.55
CA THR A 12 4.01 4.80 8.41
C THR A 12 2.64 4.17 8.59
N TYR A 13 2.59 2.84 8.54
CA TYR A 13 1.42 2.07 8.93
C TYR A 13 1.71 1.37 10.26
N ASP A 14 0.66 1.06 11.02
CA ASP A 14 0.80 0.35 12.28
C ASP A 14 0.96 -1.15 12.02
N LYS A 15 2.19 -1.65 12.10
CA LYS A 15 2.51 -3.07 11.85
C LYS A 15 1.82 -4.07 12.80
N GLN A 16 1.30 -3.61 13.94
CA GLN A 16 0.61 -4.47 14.92
C GLN A 16 -0.86 -4.64 14.57
N THR A 17 -1.50 -3.58 14.06
CA THR A 17 -2.94 -3.56 13.80
C THR A 17 -3.29 -3.57 12.31
N GLN A 18 -2.33 -3.29 11.43
CA GLN A 18 -2.54 -3.18 10.00
C GLN A 18 -1.63 -4.14 9.23
N LYS A 19 -2.21 -4.77 8.20
CA LYS A 19 -1.50 -5.64 7.26
C LYS A 19 -1.56 -5.04 5.85
N PRO A 20 -0.44 -5.01 5.10
CA PRO A 20 -0.46 -4.57 3.72
C PRO A 20 -1.25 -5.57 2.87
N VAL A 21 -2.17 -5.07 2.06
CA VAL A 21 -3.03 -5.88 1.17
C VAL A 21 -3.16 -5.23 -0.21
N ILE A 22 -3.39 -6.04 -1.23
CA ILE A 22 -3.83 -5.60 -2.56
C ILE A 22 -5.29 -5.99 -2.72
N LYS A 23 -6.18 -5.02 -2.78
CA LYS A 23 -7.60 -5.23 -3.11
C LYS A 23 -7.76 -5.20 -4.63
N ALA A 24 -8.25 -6.28 -5.22
CA ALA A 24 -8.45 -6.41 -6.66
C ALA A 24 -9.94 -6.46 -6.98
N SER A 25 -10.44 -5.45 -7.66
CA SER A 25 -11.83 -5.37 -8.08
C SER A 25 -12.13 -6.44 -9.14
N ILE A 26 -13.08 -7.34 -8.84
CA ILE A 26 -13.53 -8.39 -9.77
C ILE A 26 -14.22 -7.79 -11.00
N CYS A 27 -14.86 -6.62 -10.85
CA CYS A 27 -15.66 -6.01 -11.90
C CYS A 27 -14.81 -5.38 -13.03
N ASN A 28 -13.63 -4.86 -12.72
CA ASN A 28 -12.83 -4.08 -13.68
C ASN A 28 -11.32 -4.41 -13.66
N GLY A 29 -10.88 -5.31 -12.77
CA GLY A 29 -9.48 -5.72 -12.65
C GLY A 29 -8.58 -4.67 -12.01
N GLU A 30 -9.11 -3.56 -11.50
CA GLU A 30 -8.32 -2.54 -10.80
C GLU A 30 -7.75 -3.13 -9.51
N GLN A 31 -6.45 -2.92 -9.30
CA GLN A 31 -5.76 -3.35 -8.08
C GLN A 31 -5.39 -2.12 -7.27
N VAL A 32 -5.75 -2.12 -5.99
CA VAL A 32 -5.48 -1.01 -5.06
C VAL A 32 -4.69 -1.56 -3.89
N ALA A 33 -3.48 -1.05 -3.71
CA ALA A 33 -2.68 -1.29 -2.52
C ALA A 33 -3.21 -0.47 -1.36
N GLY A 34 -3.25 -1.12 -0.20
CA GLY A 34 -3.80 -0.53 1.01
C GLY A 34 -3.38 -1.29 2.25
N PHE A 35 -3.99 -0.88 3.37
CA PHE A 35 -3.76 -1.50 4.66
C PHE A 35 -5.06 -2.01 5.23
N LYS A 36 -5.10 -3.31 5.54
CA LYS A 36 -6.22 -3.92 6.23
C LYS A 36 -6.01 -3.87 7.72
N ASP A 37 -6.93 -3.22 8.42
CA ASP A 37 -7.01 -3.30 9.87
C ASP A 37 -7.46 -4.70 10.28
N VAL A 38 -6.64 -5.39 11.07
CA VAL A 38 -6.87 -6.78 11.47
C VAL A 38 -7.98 -6.94 12.50
N ARG A 39 -8.38 -5.86 13.18
CA ARG A 39 -9.42 -5.84 14.22
C ARG A 39 -10.79 -5.58 13.60
N THR A 40 -10.86 -4.65 12.66
CA THR A 40 -12.12 -4.20 12.05
C THR A 40 -12.36 -4.79 10.66
N GLY A 41 -11.32 -5.31 10.01
CA GLY A 41 -11.38 -5.81 8.63
C GLY A 41 -11.44 -4.71 7.56
N LYS A 42 -11.44 -3.42 7.95
CA LYS A 42 -11.47 -2.30 7.02
C LYS A 42 -10.16 -2.21 6.23
N ILE A 43 -10.27 -1.96 4.94
CA ILE A 43 -9.12 -1.75 4.05
C ILE A 43 -9.05 -0.26 3.73
N GLU A 44 -7.98 0.39 4.18
CA GLU A 44 -7.64 1.74 3.78
C GLU A 44 -6.93 1.69 2.43
N GLU A 45 -7.59 2.21 1.40
CA GLU A 45 -7.07 2.29 0.04
C GLU A 45 -6.07 3.45 -0.08
N VAL A 46 -4.84 3.14 -0.47
CA VAL A 46 -3.73 4.12 -0.47
C VAL A 46 -3.25 4.43 -1.88
N MET A 47 -3.09 3.40 -2.72
CA MET A 47 -2.44 3.55 -4.01
C MET A 47 -3.02 2.61 -5.06
N LEU A 48 -3.35 3.14 -6.24
CA LEU A 48 -3.72 2.33 -7.40
C LEU A 48 -2.47 1.66 -7.98
N ILE A 49 -2.53 0.34 -8.18
CA ILE A 49 -1.47 -0.49 -8.75
C ILE A 49 -1.86 -0.86 -10.18
N LYS A 50 -1.15 -0.29 -11.16
CA LYS A 50 -1.34 -0.61 -12.58
C LYS A 50 -0.30 -1.60 -13.08
N ASN A 51 0.90 -1.57 -12.50
CA ASN A 51 2.02 -2.42 -12.90
C ASN A 51 2.88 -2.82 -11.68
N ALA A 52 3.90 -3.64 -11.94
CA ALA A 52 4.82 -4.11 -10.90
C ALA A 52 5.63 -2.96 -10.26
N ALA A 53 5.97 -1.91 -11.00
CA ALA A 53 6.73 -0.78 -10.47
C ALA A 53 5.91 0.02 -9.43
N ASP A 54 4.58 0.14 -9.62
CA ASP A 54 3.70 0.74 -8.62
C ASP A 54 3.71 -0.06 -7.31
N LEU A 55 3.73 -1.41 -7.41
CA LEU A 55 3.79 -2.30 -6.26
C LEU A 55 5.14 -2.20 -5.52
N GLU A 56 6.24 -2.15 -6.27
CA GLU A 56 7.58 -1.92 -5.71
C GLU A 56 7.68 -0.55 -5.05
N GLN A 57 7.08 0.48 -5.63
CA GLN A 57 7.01 1.80 -5.03
C GLN A 57 6.23 1.76 -3.71
N PHE A 58 5.08 1.08 -3.66
CA PHE A 58 4.32 0.91 -2.42
C PHE A 58 5.16 0.18 -1.36
N ARG A 59 5.85 -0.90 -1.73
CA ARG A 59 6.76 -1.61 -0.82
C ARG A 59 7.86 -0.72 -0.27
N SER A 60 8.53 0.02 -1.16
CA SER A 60 9.64 0.91 -0.78
C SER A 60 9.17 2.10 0.05
N MET A 61 7.98 2.64 -0.21
CA MET A 61 7.43 3.80 0.50
C MET A 61 7.11 3.48 1.96
N TYR A 62 6.65 2.25 2.22
CA TYR A 62 6.21 1.80 3.54
C TYR A 62 7.21 0.85 4.22
N GLY A 63 8.33 0.51 3.58
CA GLY A 63 9.31 -0.44 4.10
C GLY A 63 8.73 -1.83 4.32
N ILE A 64 7.92 -2.31 3.36
CA ILE A 64 7.30 -3.63 3.41
C ILE A 64 8.26 -4.64 2.79
N GLU A 65 8.91 -5.44 3.65
CA GLU A 65 9.83 -6.50 3.23
C GLU A 65 9.13 -7.86 3.02
N GLY A 66 7.91 -8.01 3.53
CA GLY A 66 7.13 -9.24 3.47
C GLY A 66 6.22 -9.35 2.24
N GLU A 67 5.49 -10.46 2.18
CA GLU A 67 4.44 -10.67 1.18
C GLU A 67 3.24 -9.74 1.43
N ILE A 68 2.64 -9.27 0.35
CA ILE A 68 1.42 -8.47 0.38
C ILE A 68 0.30 -9.37 -0.11
N THR A 69 -0.66 -9.65 0.77
CA THR A 69 -1.78 -10.54 0.44
C THR A 69 -2.70 -9.86 -0.56
N LYS A 70 -3.07 -10.57 -1.63
CA LYS A 70 -4.08 -10.12 -2.58
C LYS A 70 -5.46 -10.64 -2.16
N GLU A 71 -6.41 -9.73 -2.02
CA GLU A 71 -7.82 -9.99 -1.74
C GLU A 71 -8.67 -9.53 -2.95
N TYR A 72 -9.77 -10.25 -3.21
CA TYR A 72 -10.67 -10.01 -4.35
C TYR A 72 -12.07 -9.64 -3.86
#